data_AF-A0A1M6BSZ5-F1
#
_entry.id   AF-A0A1M6BSZ5-F1
#
_cell.length_a   1.000
_cell.length_b   1.000
_cell.length_c   1.000
_cell.angle_alpha   90.00
_cell.angle_beta   90.00
_cell.angle_gamma   90.00
#
_symmetry.space_group_name_H-M   'P 1'
#
loop_
_entity.id
_entity.type
_entity.pdbx_description
1 polymer ?
#
loop_
_entity_poly.entity_id
_entity_poly.type
_entity_poly.pdbx_seq_one_letter_code
_entity_poly.pdbx_strand_id
1 'polypeptide(L)'
;MGYLVDRFGVTMTGLADCMFPLNKKMGLDFCQALIDKRFQEKACWITEMRVDMAEPELLKAMKDSGIIQIAYGVESGNEQTLKNIGKKFHLEDARRAIALTKKAGIPTCAFFMLGFPGETAASCRDTIRFAKELDPDFAKFNIAVPYPGTPFFDSWWDGKTEDLEYHKFSAWFFPKKGDSLLHVPENMTQKELLKLQHLAMAVFWIRPSKIVHHLKNGSLSPKVMWKGFKAMMLSMFDSFFRS
;
A
#
# COMPACT_ATOMS: atom_id res chain seq x y z
N MET A 1 -15.02 17.39 -6.77
CA MET A 1 -15.48 16.15 -7.45
C MET A 1 -16.55 16.43 -8.50
N GLY A 2 -17.73 16.98 -8.16
CA GLY A 2 -18.82 17.22 -9.13
C GLY A 2 -18.40 17.95 -10.42
N TYR A 3 -17.63 19.04 -10.30
CA TYR A 3 -17.09 19.75 -11.48
C TYR A 3 -16.31 18.83 -12.44
N LEU A 4 -15.51 17.88 -11.92
CA LEU A 4 -14.74 16.96 -12.77
C LEU A 4 -15.64 16.01 -13.54
N VAL A 5 -16.70 15.51 -12.88
CA VAL A 5 -17.68 14.62 -13.49
C VAL A 5 -18.49 15.37 -14.54
N ASP A 6 -19.07 16.51 -14.18
CA ASP A 6 -20.01 17.22 -15.05
C ASP A 6 -19.30 17.91 -16.24
N ARG A 7 -18.05 18.39 -16.06
CA ARG A 7 -17.30 19.09 -17.12
C ARG A 7 -16.49 18.16 -18.01
N PHE A 8 -15.87 17.13 -17.44
CA PHE A 8 -14.90 16.29 -18.15
C PHE A 8 -15.34 14.83 -18.29
N GLY A 9 -16.52 14.46 -17.77
CA GLY A 9 -17.01 13.08 -17.86
C GLY A 9 -16.18 12.10 -17.04
N VAL A 10 -15.48 12.56 -15.99
CA VAL A 10 -14.68 11.71 -15.13
C VAL A 10 -15.58 10.71 -14.40
N THR A 11 -15.29 9.42 -14.53
CA THR A 11 -16.09 8.33 -13.93
C THR A 11 -15.48 7.78 -12.64
N MET A 12 -14.24 8.15 -12.31
CA MET A 12 -13.56 7.76 -11.08
C MET A 12 -12.70 8.92 -10.56
N THR A 13 -12.82 9.23 -9.28
CA THR A 13 -12.01 10.24 -8.60
C THR A 13 -11.22 9.63 -7.44
N GLY A 14 -10.03 10.16 -7.16
CA GLY A 14 -9.21 9.71 -6.03
C GLY A 14 -8.96 10.85 -5.06
N LEU A 15 -9.17 10.61 -3.77
CA LEU A 15 -8.66 11.46 -2.71
C LEU A 15 -7.25 10.97 -2.34
N ALA A 16 -6.25 11.77 -2.69
CA ALA A 16 -4.85 11.50 -2.40
C ALA A 16 -4.39 12.13 -1.06
N ASP A 17 -5.33 12.45 -0.17
CA ASP A 17 -5.02 12.96 1.16
C ASP A 17 -4.70 11.76 2.07
N CYS A 18 -3.45 11.70 2.53
CA CYS A 18 -2.92 10.62 3.35
C CYS A 18 -3.57 10.51 4.74
N MET A 19 -4.33 11.53 5.15
CA MET A 19 -5.02 11.59 6.43
C MET A 19 -6.54 11.60 6.27
N PHE A 20 -7.09 11.39 5.07
CA PHE A 20 -8.53 11.41 4.88
C PHE A 20 -9.21 10.11 5.36
N PRO A 21 -10.38 10.19 6.03
CA PRO A 21 -10.89 11.38 6.69
C PRO A 21 -10.12 11.66 7.98
N LEU A 22 -9.93 12.94 8.31
CA LEU A 22 -9.18 13.34 9.51
C LEU A 22 -9.87 12.88 10.81
N ASN A 23 -11.20 12.83 10.78
CA ASN A 23 -12.02 12.30 11.86
C ASN A 23 -13.33 11.75 11.29
N LYS A 24 -14.07 11.00 12.12
CA LYS A 24 -15.30 10.31 11.73
C LYS A 24 -16.36 11.28 11.21
N LYS A 25 -16.54 12.43 11.85
CA LYS A 25 -17.54 13.43 11.47
C LYS A 25 -17.27 13.96 10.05
N MET A 26 -16.02 14.34 9.76
CA MET A 26 -15.63 14.79 8.42
C MET A 26 -15.91 13.72 7.36
N GLY A 27 -15.58 12.46 7.65
CA GLY A 27 -15.85 11.36 6.73
C GLY A 27 -17.34 11.15 6.47
N LEU A 28 -18.17 11.20 7.51
CA LEU A 28 -19.63 11.06 7.40
C LEU A 28 -20.25 12.24 6.65
N ASP A 29 -19.90 13.48 7.00
CA ASP A 29 -20.38 14.69 6.34
C ASP A 29 -20.03 14.68 4.85
N PHE A 30 -18.82 14.24 4.51
CA PHE A 30 -18.37 14.10 3.13
C PHE A 30 -19.19 13.06 2.37
N CYS A 31 -19.38 11.86 2.95
CA CYS A 31 -20.18 10.82 2.34
C CYS A 31 -21.63 11.26 2.12
N GLN A 32 -22.22 11.95 3.11
CA GLN A 32 -23.57 12.50 3.01
C GLN A 32 -23.67 13.52 1.87
N ALA A 33 -22.71 14.43 1.74
CA ALA A 33 -22.70 15.40 0.65
C ALA A 33 -22.58 14.76 -0.74
N LEU A 34 -21.89 13.62 -0.86
CA LEU A 34 -21.85 12.84 -2.11
C LEU A 34 -23.20 12.18 -2.41
N ILE A 35 -23.82 11.58 -1.40
CA ILE A 35 -25.12 10.90 -1.50
C ILE A 35 -26.21 11.90 -1.89
N ASP A 36 -26.27 13.07 -1.25
CA ASP A 36 -27.24 14.13 -1.54
C ASP A 36 -27.16 14.62 -2.98
N LYS A 37 -25.95 14.59 -3.55
CA LYS A 37 -25.68 14.97 -4.95
C LYS A 37 -25.82 13.80 -5.92
N ARG A 38 -26.23 12.62 -5.44
CA ARG A 38 -26.32 11.37 -6.22
C ARG A 38 -25.03 11.07 -6.97
N PHE A 39 -23.88 11.39 -6.38
CA PHE A 39 -22.57 11.25 -7.01
C PHE A 39 -22.30 9.82 -7.48
N GLN A 40 -22.66 8.85 -6.64
CA GLN A 40 -22.51 7.41 -6.86
C GLN A 40 -23.24 6.88 -8.11
N GLU A 41 -24.21 7.62 -8.66
CA GLU A 41 -24.89 7.26 -9.90
C GLU A 41 -24.12 7.69 -11.16
N LYS A 42 -23.19 8.64 -11.00
CA LYS A 42 -22.41 9.23 -12.10
C LYS A 42 -20.96 8.77 -12.11
N ALA A 43 -20.37 8.60 -10.92
CA ALA A 43 -18.97 8.31 -10.76
C ALA A 43 -18.71 7.54 -9.46
N CYS A 44 -17.52 6.96 -9.36
CA CYS A 44 -17.04 6.30 -8.16
C CYS A 44 -15.82 7.03 -7.59
N TRP A 45 -15.42 6.64 -6.38
CA TRP A 45 -14.22 7.20 -5.77
C TRP A 45 -13.37 6.18 -5.01
N ILE A 46 -12.11 6.55 -4.78
CA ILE A 46 -11.14 5.82 -3.99
C ILE A 46 -10.47 6.76 -2.99
N THR A 47 -9.96 6.20 -1.90
CA THR A 47 -9.16 6.97 -0.93
C THR A 47 -8.11 6.09 -0.29
N GLU A 48 -7.10 6.75 0.26
CA GLU A 48 -6.27 6.20 1.32
C GLU A 48 -6.90 6.54 2.67
N MET A 49 -6.78 5.66 3.66
CA MET A 49 -7.31 5.87 5.00
C MET A 49 -6.39 5.23 6.04
N ARG A 50 -6.33 5.82 7.24
CA ARG A 50 -5.65 5.21 8.39
C ARG A 50 -6.44 3.99 8.90
N VAL A 51 -5.73 2.96 9.37
CA VAL A 51 -6.37 1.73 9.86
C VAL A 51 -7.29 1.97 11.06
N ASP A 52 -6.97 2.93 11.93
CA ASP A 52 -7.75 3.25 13.13
C ASP A 52 -9.06 4.00 12.83
N MET A 53 -9.25 4.50 11.62
CA MET A 53 -10.48 5.17 11.17
C MET A 53 -11.56 4.20 10.69
N ALA A 54 -11.24 2.93 10.49
CA ALA A 54 -12.15 1.94 9.94
C ALA A 54 -13.24 1.54 10.95
N GLU A 55 -14.38 2.24 10.88
CA GLU A 55 -15.56 1.97 11.72
C GLU A 55 -16.76 1.53 10.87
N PRO A 56 -17.63 0.61 11.35
CA PRO A 56 -18.74 0.07 10.56
C PRO A 56 -19.65 1.13 9.96
N GLU A 57 -20.00 2.17 10.73
CA GLU A 57 -20.86 3.26 10.29
C GLU A 57 -20.22 4.09 9.16
N LEU A 58 -18.93 4.42 9.32
CA LEU A 58 -18.20 5.19 8.33
C LEU A 58 -18.03 4.39 7.04
N LEU A 59 -17.64 3.12 7.14
CA LEU A 59 -17.49 2.23 6.00
C LEU A 59 -18.80 2.03 5.26
N LYS A 60 -19.92 1.93 5.98
CA LYS A 60 -21.25 1.89 5.36
C LYS A 60 -21.55 3.17 4.59
N ALA A 61 -21.36 4.33 5.20
CA ALA A 61 -21.56 5.62 4.52
C ALA A 61 -20.67 5.77 3.28
N MET A 62 -19.40 5.36 3.38
CA MET A 62 -18.47 5.35 2.25
C MET A 62 -18.97 4.43 1.13
N LYS A 63 -19.44 3.23 1.46
CA LYS A 63 -20.03 2.30 0.47
C LYS A 63 -21.24 2.91 -0.23
N ASP A 64 -22.17 3.46 0.55
CA ASP A 64 -23.41 4.06 0.03
C ASP A 64 -23.12 5.30 -0.84
N SER A 65 -22.01 6.01 -0.59
CA SER A 65 -21.52 7.15 -1.40
C SER A 65 -20.76 6.78 -2.67
N GLY A 66 -20.61 5.49 -3.00
CA GLY A 66 -19.98 5.04 -4.25
C GLY A 66 -18.47 4.81 -4.19
N ILE A 67 -17.91 4.57 -2.99
CA ILE A 67 -16.50 4.15 -2.89
C ILE A 67 -16.30 2.74 -3.48
N ILE A 68 -15.20 2.54 -4.21
CA ILE A 68 -14.89 1.25 -4.84
C ILE A 68 -13.59 0.61 -4.32
N GLN A 69 -12.78 1.34 -3.56
CA GLN A 69 -11.60 0.80 -2.90
C GLN A 69 -11.12 1.72 -1.77
N ILE A 70 -10.64 1.13 -0.68
CA ILE A 70 -9.88 1.83 0.36
C ILE A 70 -8.48 1.23 0.42
N ALA A 71 -7.47 2.10 0.40
CA ALA A 71 -6.09 1.73 0.64
C ALA A 71 -5.65 2.09 2.07
N TYR A 72 -4.94 1.17 2.72
CA TYR A 72 -4.46 1.32 4.09
C TYR A 72 -2.93 1.30 4.13
N GLY A 73 -2.35 2.30 4.77
CA GLY A 73 -0.92 2.31 5.12
C GLY A 73 -0.65 1.40 6.32
N VAL A 74 -0.31 0.12 6.05
CA VAL A 74 0.02 -0.88 7.08
C VAL A 74 1.51 -0.83 7.42
N GLU A 75 2.34 -0.57 6.42
CA GLU A 75 3.81 -0.48 6.43
C GLU A 75 4.54 -1.76 6.81
N SER A 76 4.35 -2.30 8.01
CA SER A 76 5.10 -3.45 8.50
C SER A 76 4.21 -4.45 9.24
N GLY A 77 4.56 -5.72 9.17
CA GLY A 77 3.96 -6.80 9.98
C GLY A 77 4.69 -7.06 11.28
N ASN A 78 5.61 -6.19 11.68
CA ASN A 78 6.37 -6.30 12.91
C ASN A 78 6.07 -5.09 13.82
N GLU A 79 5.54 -5.35 15.02
CA GLU A 79 5.15 -4.31 15.99
C GLU A 79 6.32 -3.39 16.39
N GLN A 80 7.53 -3.94 16.52
CA GLN A 80 8.71 -3.15 16.87
C GLN A 80 9.08 -2.20 15.73
N THR A 81 9.03 -2.65 14.47
CA THR A 81 9.20 -1.76 13.32
C THR A 81 8.16 -0.65 13.32
N LEU A 82 6.87 -0.97 13.49
CA LEU A 82 5.79 0.02 13.52
C LEU A 82 6.02 1.09 14.59
N LYS A 83 6.45 0.68 15.78
CA LYS A 83 6.82 1.58 16.87
C LYS A 83 8.02 2.47 16.49
N ASN A 84 9.06 1.90 15.89
CA ASN A 84 10.27 2.64 15.48
C ASN A 84 9.96 3.73 14.46
N ILE A 85 9.03 3.48 13.52
CA ILE A 85 8.62 4.46 12.50
C ILE A 85 7.49 5.38 12.98
N GLY A 86 7.14 5.33 14.27
CA GLY A 86 6.17 6.24 14.89
C GLY A 86 4.70 5.98 14.52
N LYS A 87 4.34 4.76 14.08
CA LYS A 87 2.93 4.41 13.91
C LYS A 87 2.25 4.27 15.27
N LYS A 88 1.01 4.75 15.34
CA LYS A 88 0.20 4.83 16.55
C LYS A 88 -0.93 3.78 16.57
N PHE A 89 -0.72 2.64 15.93
CA PHE A 89 -1.67 1.53 15.85
C PHE A 89 -0.93 0.20 15.99
N HIS A 90 -1.66 -0.85 16.31
CA HIS A 90 -1.17 -2.23 16.40
C HIS A 90 -1.61 -3.07 15.20
N LEU A 91 -0.97 -4.22 14.98
CA LEU A 91 -1.32 -5.15 13.91
C LEU A 91 -2.80 -5.59 13.98
N GLU A 92 -3.37 -5.69 15.19
CA GLU A 92 -4.79 -5.95 15.39
C GLU A 92 -5.71 -4.88 14.81
N ASP A 93 -5.29 -3.60 14.85
CA ASP A 93 -6.06 -2.52 14.24
C ASP A 93 -6.13 -2.68 12.72
N ALA A 94 -5.01 -3.07 12.10
CA ALA A 94 -4.98 -3.39 10.67
C ALA A 94 -5.85 -4.61 10.34
N ARG A 95 -5.80 -5.68 11.14
CA ARG A 95 -6.69 -6.85 10.99
C ARG A 95 -8.16 -6.43 11.04
N ARG A 96 -8.53 -5.66 12.07
CA ARG A 96 -9.89 -5.14 12.26
C ARG A 96 -10.33 -4.28 11.08
N ALA A 97 -9.49 -3.35 10.64
CA ALA A 97 -9.80 -2.44 9.54
C ALA A 97 -10.10 -3.19 8.23
N ILE A 98 -9.23 -4.13 7.86
CA ILE A 98 -9.40 -4.93 6.64
C ILE A 98 -10.65 -5.81 6.75
N ALA A 99 -10.87 -6.48 7.88
CA ALA A 99 -12.04 -7.32 8.10
C ALA A 99 -13.35 -6.52 8.01
N LEU A 100 -13.44 -5.36 8.65
CA LEU A 100 -14.61 -4.49 8.61
C LEU A 100 -14.86 -3.95 7.20
N THR A 101 -13.80 -3.55 6.49
CA THR A 101 -13.90 -3.01 5.12
C THR A 101 -14.41 -4.07 4.15
N LYS A 102 -13.88 -5.31 4.23
CA LYS A 102 -14.37 -6.45 3.45
C LYS A 102 -15.81 -6.79 3.79
N LYS A 103 -16.19 -6.75 5.09
CA LYS A 103 -17.58 -6.96 5.52
C LYS A 103 -18.54 -5.92 4.96
N ALA A 104 -18.08 -4.68 4.76
CA ALA A 104 -18.86 -3.62 4.10
C ALA A 104 -18.92 -3.79 2.56
N GLY A 105 -18.31 -4.83 1.99
CA GLY A 105 -18.27 -5.06 0.55
C GLY A 105 -17.40 -4.06 -0.21
N ILE A 106 -16.38 -3.52 0.45
CA ILE A 106 -15.41 -2.58 -0.13
C ILE A 106 -14.09 -3.33 -0.36
N PRO A 107 -13.57 -3.35 -1.60
CA PRO A 107 -12.23 -3.84 -1.88
C PRO A 107 -11.15 -3.08 -1.10
N THR A 108 -10.14 -3.82 -0.66
CA THR A 108 -9.05 -3.32 0.18
C THR A 108 -7.71 -3.36 -0.55
N CYS A 109 -6.91 -2.32 -0.37
CA CYS A 109 -5.51 -2.31 -0.75
C CYS A 109 -4.65 -2.08 0.50
N ALA A 110 -3.57 -2.82 0.68
CA ALA A 110 -2.63 -2.58 1.78
C ALA A 110 -1.26 -2.18 1.24
N PHE A 111 -0.69 -1.13 1.81
CA PHE A 111 0.67 -0.71 1.52
C PHE A 111 1.61 -1.22 2.61
N PHE A 112 2.65 -1.92 2.16
CA PHE A 112 3.75 -2.40 2.98
C PHE A 112 5.06 -1.81 2.46
N MET A 113 5.99 -1.59 3.38
CA MET A 113 7.34 -1.12 3.13
C MET A 113 8.33 -2.04 3.82
N LEU A 114 9.46 -2.31 3.15
CA LEU A 114 10.56 -3.10 3.68
C LEU A 114 11.84 -2.28 3.67
N GLY A 115 12.73 -2.57 4.61
CA GLY A 115 14.04 -1.95 4.69
C GLY A 115 14.04 -0.66 5.50
N PHE A 116 13.19 -0.54 6.53
CA PHE A 116 13.32 0.57 7.49
C PHE A 116 14.60 0.46 8.32
N PRO A 117 15.10 1.56 8.90
CA PRO A 117 16.20 1.51 9.86
C PRO A 117 15.94 0.51 10.98
N GLY A 118 16.90 -0.36 11.24
CA GLY A 118 16.81 -1.40 12.26
C GLY A 118 16.01 -2.64 11.85
N GLU A 119 15.41 -2.70 10.64
CA GLU A 119 14.80 -3.94 10.17
C GLU A 119 15.85 -5.01 9.87
N THR A 120 15.46 -6.26 10.13
CA THR A 120 16.24 -7.46 9.82
C THR A 120 15.52 -8.29 8.78
N ALA A 121 16.20 -9.28 8.21
CA ALA A 121 15.55 -10.21 7.30
C ALA A 121 14.40 -10.98 7.98
N ALA A 122 14.46 -11.16 9.30
CA ALA A 122 13.38 -11.77 10.08
C ALA A 122 12.16 -10.85 10.18
N SER A 123 12.32 -9.57 10.52
CA SER A 123 11.19 -8.62 10.59
C SER A 123 10.55 -8.39 9.22
N CYS A 124 11.34 -8.34 8.14
CA CYS A 124 10.79 -8.31 6.79
C CYS A 124 9.96 -9.58 6.48
N ARG A 125 10.37 -10.76 6.96
CA ARG A 125 9.58 -11.99 6.83
C ARG A 125 8.31 -11.97 7.67
N ASP A 126 8.29 -11.28 8.81
CA ASP A 126 7.07 -11.04 9.57
C ASP A 126 6.08 -10.21 8.75
N THR A 127 6.55 -9.13 8.10
CA THR A 127 5.73 -8.35 7.15
C THR A 127 5.16 -9.20 6.03
N ILE A 128 5.96 -10.08 5.43
CA ILE A 128 5.49 -10.99 4.36
C ILE A 128 4.42 -11.95 4.89
N ARG A 129 4.62 -12.52 6.08
CA ARG A 129 3.66 -13.43 6.72
C ARG A 129 2.36 -12.69 7.03
N PHE A 130 2.47 -11.51 7.63
CA PHE A 130 1.33 -10.69 8.00
C PHE A 130 0.52 -10.23 6.78
N ALA A 131 1.17 -9.83 5.68
CA ALA A 131 0.47 -9.46 4.45
C ALA A 131 -0.37 -10.62 3.86
N LYS A 132 0.10 -11.86 4.01
CA LYS A 132 -0.66 -13.05 3.62
C LYS A 132 -1.83 -13.33 4.57
N GLU A 133 -1.61 -13.18 5.87
CA GLU A 133 -2.62 -13.37 6.91
C GLU A 133 -3.74 -12.33 6.81
N LEU A 134 -3.36 -11.06 6.67
CA LEU A 134 -4.28 -9.91 6.55
C LEU A 134 -5.18 -10.02 5.32
N ASP A 135 -4.68 -10.67 4.27
CA ASP A 135 -5.42 -11.01 3.06
C ASP A 135 -6.20 -9.85 2.40
N PRO A 136 -5.60 -8.65 2.21
CA PRO A 136 -6.24 -7.56 1.46
C PRO A 136 -6.47 -7.98 0.00
N ASP A 137 -7.37 -7.31 -0.71
CA ASP A 137 -7.65 -7.62 -2.12
C ASP A 137 -6.45 -7.24 -3.02
N PHE A 138 -5.77 -6.14 -2.70
CA PHE A 138 -4.54 -5.70 -3.33
C PHE A 138 -3.44 -5.45 -2.28
N ALA A 139 -2.18 -5.66 -2.65
CA ALA A 139 -1.05 -5.28 -1.81
C ALA A 139 0.07 -4.65 -2.64
N LYS A 140 0.73 -3.63 -2.08
CA LYS A 140 1.98 -3.07 -2.61
C LYS A 140 3.10 -3.30 -1.60
N PHE A 141 4.27 -3.66 -2.11
CA PHE A 141 5.47 -3.88 -1.31
C PHE A 141 6.57 -2.98 -1.86
N ASN A 142 6.91 -1.93 -1.12
CA ASN A 142 7.88 -0.93 -1.53
C ASN A 142 9.15 -1.05 -0.68
N ILE A 143 10.24 -0.46 -1.16
CA ILE A 143 11.44 -0.23 -0.36
C ILE A 143 11.34 1.13 0.34
N ALA A 144 11.67 1.16 1.63
CA ALA A 144 11.67 2.40 2.41
C ALA A 144 12.78 3.35 1.89
N VAL A 145 12.42 4.62 1.71
CA VAL A 145 13.32 5.66 1.21
C VAL A 145 13.40 6.81 2.24
N PRO A 146 14.60 7.27 2.60
CA PRO A 146 14.77 8.33 3.59
C PRO A 146 14.48 9.70 2.96
N TYR A 147 13.23 10.13 2.82
CA TYR A 147 12.91 11.43 2.20
C TYR A 147 13.32 12.64 3.08
N PRO A 148 13.90 13.72 2.52
CA PRO A 148 14.29 14.90 3.29
C PRO A 148 13.13 15.48 4.10
N GLY A 149 13.39 15.85 5.35
CA GLY A 149 12.38 16.34 6.30
C GLY A 149 11.59 15.25 7.02
N THR A 150 11.94 13.97 6.86
CA THR A 150 11.39 12.87 7.65
C THR A 150 12.37 12.46 8.77
N PRO A 151 11.88 11.93 9.91
CA PRO A 151 12.76 11.38 10.94
C PRO A 151 13.69 10.27 10.44
N PHE A 152 13.28 9.53 9.40
CA PHE A 152 14.11 8.53 8.75
C PHE A 152 15.31 9.19 8.04
N PHE A 153 15.10 10.27 7.29
CA PHE A 153 16.21 11.02 6.71
C PHE A 153 17.13 11.59 7.78
N ASP A 154 16.60 12.14 8.86
CA ASP A 154 17.40 12.71 9.94
C ASP A 154 18.31 11.65 10.60
N SER A 155 17.86 10.39 10.67
CA SER A 155 18.68 9.27 11.17
C SER A 155 19.68 8.71 10.15
N TRP A 156 19.43 8.92 8.86
CA TRP A 156 20.22 8.35 7.76
C TRP A 156 21.30 9.32 7.26
N TRP A 157 21.02 10.62 7.32
CA TRP A 157 21.85 11.66 6.76
C TRP A 157 23.00 12.08 7.67
N ASP A 158 24.19 12.25 7.12
CA ASP A 158 25.40 12.65 7.85
C ASP A 158 25.50 14.17 8.15
N GLY A 159 24.55 14.96 7.63
CA GLY A 159 24.53 16.41 7.78
C GLY A 159 25.51 17.16 6.86
N LYS A 160 26.26 16.47 6.00
CA LYS A 160 27.43 17.02 5.28
C LYS A 160 27.50 16.68 3.80
N THR A 161 26.92 15.57 3.39
CA THR A 161 26.85 15.21 1.97
C THR A 161 26.04 16.31 1.24
N GLU A 162 26.36 16.65 0.00
CA GLU A 162 25.62 17.72 -0.72
C GLU A 162 24.86 17.16 -1.92
N ASP A 163 25.43 16.15 -2.59
CA ASP A 163 24.76 15.43 -3.67
C ASP A 163 24.06 14.18 -3.14
N LEU A 164 22.76 14.32 -2.92
CA LEU A 164 21.88 13.25 -2.45
C LEU A 164 21.47 12.24 -3.52
N GLU A 165 21.95 12.39 -4.76
CA GLU A 165 21.52 11.57 -5.90
C GLU A 165 19.98 11.56 -6.04
N TYR A 166 19.35 12.74 -6.09
CA TYR A 166 17.89 12.95 -6.02
C TYR A 166 17.06 12.03 -6.94
N HIS A 167 17.61 11.57 -8.07
CA HIS A 167 16.96 10.62 -8.97
C HIS A 167 16.61 9.27 -8.28
N LYS A 168 17.37 8.84 -7.27
CA LYS A 168 17.18 7.58 -6.53
C LYS A 168 16.02 7.61 -5.54
N PHE A 169 15.49 8.79 -5.20
CA PHE A 169 14.31 8.89 -4.34
C PHE A 169 13.05 8.32 -4.99
N SER A 170 13.05 8.14 -6.32
CA SER A 170 11.99 7.48 -7.06
C SER A 170 12.11 5.94 -7.11
N ALA A 171 13.17 5.35 -6.54
CA ALA A 171 13.48 3.92 -6.67
C ALA A 171 12.68 3.00 -5.72
N TRP A 172 11.68 3.53 -5.01
CA TRP A 172 10.90 2.80 -3.99
C TRP A 172 10.05 1.65 -4.53
N PHE A 173 9.59 1.74 -5.79
CA PHE A 173 8.67 0.75 -6.38
C PHE A 173 9.41 -0.35 -7.15
N PHE A 174 10.41 0.03 -7.95
CA PHE A 174 11.34 -0.86 -8.65
C PHE A 174 12.63 -0.09 -8.94
N PRO A 175 13.72 -0.31 -8.19
CA PRO A 175 15.02 0.25 -8.59
C PRO A 175 15.36 -0.27 -9.98
N LYS A 176 15.89 0.59 -10.86
CA LYS A 176 16.28 0.12 -12.20
C LYS A 176 17.46 -0.83 -12.04
N LYS A 177 17.61 -1.70 -13.04
CA LYS A 177 18.74 -2.63 -13.08
C LYS A 177 20.06 -1.86 -13.01
N GLY A 178 20.84 -2.11 -11.96
CA GLY A 178 22.12 -1.44 -11.71
C GLY A 178 22.05 -0.28 -10.70
N ASP A 179 20.85 0.18 -10.31
CA ASP A 179 20.71 1.22 -9.31
C ASP A 179 21.04 0.67 -7.91
N SER A 180 21.84 1.42 -7.15
CA SER A 180 21.96 1.21 -5.71
C SER A 180 20.76 1.83 -4.98
N LEU A 181 20.32 1.19 -3.91
CA LEU A 181 19.35 1.76 -2.99
C LEU A 181 20.01 2.87 -2.18
N LEU A 182 19.25 3.94 -1.87
CA LEU A 182 19.70 5.00 -0.96
C LEU A 182 19.96 4.47 0.45
N HIS A 183 19.13 3.52 0.89
CA HIS A 183 19.24 2.92 2.21
C HIS A 183 19.07 1.40 2.14
N VAL A 184 19.89 0.72 2.91
CA VAL A 184 19.76 -0.69 3.26
C VAL A 184 20.04 -0.80 4.76
N PRO A 185 19.24 -1.55 5.53
CA PRO A 185 19.51 -1.76 6.95
C PRO A 185 20.88 -2.42 7.18
N GLU A 186 21.58 -2.03 8.25
CA GLU A 186 22.97 -2.44 8.55
C GLU A 186 23.19 -3.96 8.51
N ASN A 187 22.18 -4.75 8.90
CA ASN A 187 22.25 -6.21 9.00
C ASN A 187 21.72 -6.93 7.74
N MET A 188 21.70 -6.25 6.59
CA MET A 188 21.18 -6.81 5.34
C MET A 188 21.94 -6.25 4.13
N THR A 189 22.06 -7.06 3.09
CA THR A 189 22.53 -6.57 1.78
C THR A 189 21.37 -6.08 0.92
N GLN A 190 21.63 -5.16 -0.02
CA GLN A 190 20.63 -4.72 -1.02
C GLN A 190 20.01 -5.93 -1.75
N LYS A 191 20.83 -6.93 -2.09
CA LYS A 191 20.38 -8.14 -2.77
C LYS A 191 19.36 -8.92 -1.94
N GLU A 192 19.59 -9.06 -0.65
CA GLU A 192 18.66 -9.73 0.27
C GLU A 192 17.36 -8.94 0.42
N LEU A 193 17.43 -7.62 0.53
CA LEU A 193 16.25 -6.76 0.65
C LEU A 193 15.34 -6.85 -0.59
N LEU A 194 15.93 -6.75 -1.78
CA LEU A 194 15.20 -6.90 -3.04
C LEU A 194 14.63 -8.31 -3.23
N LYS A 195 15.39 -9.35 -2.82
CA LYS A 195 14.85 -10.73 -2.79
C LYS A 195 13.65 -10.84 -1.87
N LEU A 196 13.64 -10.20 -0.71
CA LEU A 196 12.51 -10.19 0.22
C LEU A 196 11.30 -9.43 -0.37
N GLN A 197 11.51 -8.28 -1.01
CA GLN A 197 10.45 -7.56 -1.71
C GLN A 197 9.82 -8.40 -2.83
N HIS A 198 10.63 -9.04 -3.66
CA HIS A 198 10.17 -9.92 -4.72
C HIS A 198 9.47 -11.16 -4.18
N LEU A 199 10.00 -11.74 -3.09
CA LEU A 199 9.34 -12.83 -2.39
C LEU A 199 7.97 -12.39 -1.87
N ALA A 200 7.85 -11.21 -1.26
CA ALA A 200 6.61 -10.64 -0.75
C ALA A 200 5.54 -10.56 -1.84
N MET A 201 5.90 -9.98 -3.00
CA MET A 201 5.02 -9.92 -4.17
C MET A 201 4.63 -11.31 -4.64
N ALA A 202 5.60 -12.21 -4.82
CA ALA A 202 5.35 -13.56 -5.31
C ALA A 202 4.39 -14.32 -4.41
N VAL A 203 4.72 -14.46 -3.12
CA VAL A 203 3.90 -15.26 -2.19
C VAL A 203 2.53 -14.66 -1.91
N PHE A 204 2.33 -13.37 -2.19
CA PHE A 204 1.02 -12.73 -2.11
C PHE A 204 0.19 -13.01 -3.37
N TRP A 205 0.74 -12.74 -4.55
CA TRP A 205 -0.01 -12.75 -5.83
C TRP A 205 -0.22 -14.13 -6.43
N ILE A 206 0.67 -15.09 -6.19
CA ILE A 206 0.55 -16.45 -6.76
C ILE A 206 -0.42 -17.35 -5.97
N ARG A 207 -1.02 -16.86 -4.88
CA ARG A 207 -1.94 -17.65 -4.05
C ARG A 207 -3.17 -18.06 -4.88
N PRO A 208 -3.52 -19.36 -4.94
CA PRO A 208 -4.68 -19.82 -5.69
C PRO A 208 -5.97 -19.09 -5.29
N SER A 209 -6.15 -18.83 -3.98
CA SER A 209 -7.30 -18.07 -3.47
C SER A 209 -7.40 -16.66 -4.04
N LYS A 210 -6.26 -15.95 -4.21
CA LYS A 210 -6.22 -14.61 -4.80
C LYS A 210 -6.50 -14.62 -6.29
N ILE A 211 -5.89 -15.54 -7.02
CA ILE A 211 -6.13 -15.69 -8.47
C ILE A 211 -7.63 -15.95 -8.71
N VAL A 212 -8.22 -16.90 -7.98
CA VAL A 212 -9.65 -17.22 -8.07
C VAL A 212 -10.52 -16.02 -7.68
N HIS A 213 -10.18 -15.32 -6.60
CA HIS A 213 -10.91 -14.12 -6.17
C HIS A 213 -10.94 -13.04 -7.27
N HIS A 214 -9.78 -12.71 -7.86
CA HIS A 214 -9.71 -11.66 -8.88
C HIS A 214 -10.42 -12.05 -10.18
N LEU A 215 -10.34 -13.33 -10.57
CA LEU A 215 -11.08 -13.87 -11.71
C LEU A 215 -12.59 -13.80 -11.49
N LYS A 216 -13.08 -14.23 -10.32
CA LYS A 216 -14.52 -14.20 -9.98
C LYS A 216 -15.05 -12.77 -9.92
N ASN A 217 -14.27 -11.84 -9.38
CA ASN A 217 -14.70 -10.45 -9.20
C ASN A 217 -14.44 -9.58 -10.43
N GLY A 218 -13.85 -10.12 -11.51
CA GLY A 218 -13.53 -9.36 -12.73
C GLY A 218 -12.49 -8.25 -12.55
N SER A 219 -11.91 -8.12 -11.35
CA SER A 219 -10.98 -7.03 -10.99
C SER A 219 -9.64 -7.09 -11.74
N LEU A 220 -9.22 -8.27 -12.21
CA LEU A 220 -8.05 -8.44 -13.09
C LEU A 220 -8.39 -9.40 -14.21
N SER A 221 -8.13 -8.99 -15.46
CA SER A 221 -8.31 -9.88 -16.61
C SER A 221 -7.23 -10.98 -16.66
N PRO A 222 -7.52 -12.17 -17.24
CA PRO A 222 -6.52 -13.22 -17.44
C PRO A 222 -5.26 -12.72 -18.17
N LYS A 223 -5.42 -11.81 -19.13
CA LYS A 223 -4.32 -11.18 -19.87
C LYS A 223 -3.43 -10.32 -18.97
N VAL A 224 -4.02 -9.52 -18.08
CA VAL A 224 -3.27 -8.70 -17.12
C VAL A 224 -2.55 -9.58 -16.11
N MET A 225 -3.22 -10.61 -15.57
CA MET A 225 -2.57 -11.55 -14.65
C MET A 225 -1.40 -12.29 -15.30
N TRP A 226 -1.53 -12.74 -16.55
CA TRP A 226 -0.44 -13.38 -17.27
C TRP A 226 0.76 -12.44 -17.49
N LYS A 227 0.50 -11.17 -17.85
CA LYS A 227 1.56 -10.15 -17.96
C LYS A 227 2.25 -9.90 -16.62
N GLY A 228 1.48 -9.74 -15.55
CA GLY A 228 2.02 -9.55 -14.19
C GLY A 228 2.86 -10.75 -13.73
N PHE A 229 2.35 -11.97 -13.95
CA PHE A 229 3.08 -13.20 -13.66
C PHE A 229 4.42 -13.28 -14.41
N LYS A 230 4.42 -13.02 -15.73
CA LYS A 230 5.65 -12.98 -16.52
C LYS A 230 6.65 -11.94 -16.01
N ALA A 231 6.20 -10.72 -15.74
CA ALA A 231 7.06 -9.65 -15.23
C ALA A 231 7.69 -10.02 -13.87
N MET A 232 6.88 -10.60 -12.98
CA MET A 232 7.35 -11.08 -11.68
C MET A 232 8.35 -12.23 -11.79
N MET A 233 8.09 -13.23 -12.64
CA MET A 233 9.02 -14.34 -12.87
C MET A 233 10.36 -13.86 -13.45
N LEU A 234 10.34 -12.90 -14.37
CA LEU A 234 11.55 -12.26 -14.90
C LEU A 234 12.31 -11.51 -13.81
N SER A 235 11.62 -10.71 -13.00
CA SER A 235 12.22 -9.97 -11.89
C SER A 235 12.85 -10.88 -10.83
N MET A 236 12.16 -11.99 -10.49
CA MET A 236 12.69 -13.02 -9.60
C MET A 236 13.91 -13.69 -10.23
N PHE A 237 13.85 -14.11 -11.50
CA PHE A 237 14.97 -14.76 -12.15
C PHE A 237 16.23 -13.88 -12.13
N ASP A 238 16.08 -12.59 -12.45
CA ASP A 238 17.18 -11.63 -12.40
C ASP A 238 17.74 -11.49 -10.97
N SER A 239 16.87 -11.43 -9.95
CA SER A 239 17.30 -11.26 -8.54
C SER A 239 17.94 -12.51 -7.91
N PHE A 240 17.54 -13.70 -8.36
CA PHE A 240 18.01 -14.96 -7.79
C PHE A 240 19.21 -15.54 -8.54
N PHE A 241 19.29 -15.40 -9.86
CA PHE A 241 20.24 -16.13 -10.70
C PHE A 241 21.21 -15.26 -11.51
N ARG A 242 20.97 -13.95 -11.65
CA ARG A 242 21.86 -13.04 -12.39
C ARG A 242 22.36 -11.89 -11.51
N SER A 243 23.36 -12.21 -10.69
CA SER A 243 24.30 -11.25 -10.11
C SER A 243 25.72 -11.70 -10.41
#